data_AF-A0A2D2LY69-F1
#
_entry.id   AF-A0A2D2LY69-F1
#
_cell.length_a   1.000
_cell.length_b   1.000
_cell.length_c   1.000
_cell.angle_alpha   90.00
_cell.angle_beta   90.00
_cell.angle_gamma   90.00
#
_symmetry.space_group_name_H-M   'P 1'
#
loop_
_entity.id
_entity.type
_entity.pdbx_description
1 polymer ?
#
loop_
_entity_poly.entity_id
_entity_poly.type
_entity_poly.pdbx_seq_one_letter_code
_entity_poly.pdbx_strand_id
1 'polypeptide(L)'
;MLITGDNGSGKSSLIKTLKSLEKNSVIISPESEFNFQQIKASTGQRQLEKINFFLQEDFNVIFLDEWTANLDTANINMINNLLNEAATRMLIIEVVHKNQ
;
A
#
# COMPACT_ATOMS: atom_id res chain seq x y z
N MET A 1 -9.78 4.32 -3.41
CA MET A 1 -10.13 5.62 -2.78
C MET A 1 -8.84 6.30 -2.39
N LEU A 2 -8.64 7.56 -2.78
CA LEU A 2 -7.43 8.32 -2.45
C LEU A 2 -7.68 9.26 -1.27
N ILE A 3 -6.79 9.21 -0.28
CA ILE A 3 -6.71 10.14 0.85
C ILE A 3 -5.41 10.95 0.68
N THR A 4 -5.53 12.26 0.60
CA THR A 4 -4.39 13.17 0.44
C THR A 4 -4.48 14.35 1.40
N GLY A 5 -3.34 14.97 1.68
CA GLY A 5 -3.19 16.09 2.61
C GLY A 5 -1.74 16.25 3.05
N ASP A 6 -1.46 17.29 3.84
CA ASP A 6 -0.11 17.62 4.28
C ASP A 6 0.45 16.62 5.32
N ASN A 7 1.75 16.68 5.58
CA ASN A 7 2.36 15.92 6.68
C ASN A 7 1.78 16.37 8.03
N GLY A 8 1.51 15.41 8.91
CA GLY A 8 0.91 15.68 10.21
C GLY A 8 -0.60 15.98 10.21
N SER A 9 -1.28 15.93 9.05
CA SER A 9 -2.74 16.15 8.98
C SER A 9 -3.60 15.00 9.54
N GLY A 10 -2.98 13.90 9.98
CA GLY A 10 -3.65 12.77 10.60
C GLY A 10 -4.05 11.63 9.64
N LYS A 11 -3.57 11.61 8.39
CA LYS A 11 -3.88 10.57 7.40
C LYS A 11 -3.57 9.14 7.90
N SER A 12 -2.35 8.93 8.40
CA SER A 12 -1.93 7.63 8.94
C SER A 12 -2.72 7.27 10.21
N SER A 13 -3.09 8.26 11.04
CA SER A 13 -3.95 8.04 12.21
C SER A 13 -5.38 7.63 11.82
N LEU A 14 -5.93 8.23 10.76
CA LEU A 14 -7.23 7.88 10.21
C LEU A 14 -7.23 6.43 9.71
N ILE A 15 -6.28 6.03 8.88
CA ILE A 15 -6.25 4.64 8.37
C ILE A 15 -6.01 3.62 9.49
N LYS A 16 -5.20 3.93 10.51
CA LYS A 16 -5.01 3.06 11.68
C LYS A 16 -6.32 2.90 12.46
N THR A 17 -7.10 3.96 12.57
CA THR A 17 -8.44 3.91 13.17
C THR A 17 -9.38 3.04 12.33
N LEU A 18 -9.44 3.24 11.01
CA LEU A 18 -10.27 2.42 10.11
C LEU A 18 -9.89 0.93 10.13
N LYS A 19 -8.58 0.64 10.12
CA LYS A 19 -8.02 -0.71 10.25
C LYS A 19 -8.46 -1.40 11.56
N SER A 20 -8.63 -0.64 12.64
CA SER A 20 -9.12 -1.18 13.92
C SER A 20 -10.60 -1.57 13.90
N LEU A 21 -11.38 -0.95 13.01
CA LEU A 21 -12.81 -1.22 12.82
C LEU A 21 -13.06 -2.39 11.87
N GLU A 22 -12.21 -2.57 10.86
CA GLU A 22 -12.32 -3.68 9.90
C GLU A 22 -11.28 -4.77 10.22
N LYS A 23 -11.72 -5.91 10.77
CA LYS A 23 -10.80 -6.98 11.13
C LYS A 23 -10.14 -7.62 9.92
N ASN A 24 -10.86 -7.80 8.81
CA ASN A 24 -10.33 -8.41 7.59
C ASN A 24 -9.67 -7.38 6.66
N SER A 25 -8.62 -6.75 7.15
CA SER A 25 -7.87 -5.75 6.40
C SER A 25 -6.41 -5.70 6.79
N VAL A 26 -5.58 -5.02 6.00
CA VAL A 26 -4.14 -4.87 6.25
C VAL A 26 -3.65 -3.47 5.90
N ILE A 27 -2.66 -2.97 6.65
CA ILE A 27 -1.90 -1.76 6.30
C ILE A 27 -0.56 -2.18 5.72
N ILE A 28 -0.25 -1.69 4.52
CA ILE A 28 1.03 -1.88 3.85
C ILE A 28 1.73 -0.53 3.82
N SER A 29 2.93 -0.47 4.41
CA SER A 29 3.81 0.70 4.40
C SER A 29 5.25 0.28 4.07
N PRO A 30 6.11 1.20 3.61
CA PRO A 30 7.53 0.90 3.37
C PRO A 30 8.24 0.33 4.62
N GLU A 31 7.86 0.81 5.81
CA GLU A 31 8.51 0.48 7.07
C GLU A 31 8.10 -0.87 7.67
N SER A 32 7.01 -1.49 7.21
CA SER A 32 6.63 -2.79 7.77
C SER A 32 7.59 -3.89 7.32
N GLU A 33 8.33 -4.47 8.25
CA GLU A 33 9.24 -5.59 7.98
C GLU A 33 8.41 -6.82 7.58
N PHE A 34 8.58 -7.27 6.34
CA PHE A 34 8.05 -8.55 5.87
C PHE A 34 9.22 -9.37 5.37
N ASN A 35 9.44 -10.54 5.97
CA ASN A 35 10.51 -11.46 5.60
C ASN A 35 10.16 -12.18 4.28
N PHE A 36 10.20 -11.46 3.16
CA PHE A 36 10.41 -12.10 1.88
C PHE A 36 11.82 -12.67 1.91
N GLN A 37 11.97 -13.98 1.62
CA GLN A 37 13.27 -14.64 1.58
C GLN A 37 14.26 -13.78 0.79
N GLN A 38 15.52 -13.69 1.24
CA GLN A 38 16.53 -12.76 0.75
C GLN A 38 16.85 -12.96 -0.74
N ILE A 39 15.97 -12.50 -1.61
CA ILE A 39 16.28 -12.20 -3.00
C ILE A 39 17.11 -10.90 -2.95
N LYS A 40 18.21 -10.88 -3.71
CA LYS A 40 18.96 -9.64 -3.99
C LYS A 40 18.10 -8.71 -4.86
N ALA A 41 17.02 -8.19 -4.30
CA ALA A 41 16.06 -7.29 -4.93
C ALA A 41 16.29 -5.86 -4.43
N SER A 42 16.04 -4.87 -5.29
CA SER A 42 16.04 -3.46 -4.90
C SER A 42 14.92 -3.16 -3.90
N THR A 43 15.00 -2.04 -3.18
CA THR A 43 13.94 -1.60 -2.27
C THR A 43 12.58 -1.51 -2.98
N GLY A 44 12.56 -0.99 -4.20
CA GLY A 44 11.33 -0.90 -4.99
C GLY A 44 10.78 -2.25 -5.46
N GLN A 45 11.65 -3.18 -5.84
CA GLN A 45 11.23 -4.55 -6.19
C GLN A 45 10.61 -5.27 -4.99
N ARG A 46 11.23 -5.15 -3.80
CA ARG A 46 10.67 -5.72 -2.56
C ARG A 46 9.30 -5.15 -2.23
N GLN A 47 9.12 -3.85 -2.46
CA GLN A 47 7.84 -3.18 -2.23
C GLN A 47 6.77 -3.62 -3.23
N LEU A 48 7.14 -3.80 -4.50
CA LEU A 48 6.25 -4.37 -5.52
C LEU A 48 5.84 -5.80 -5.15
N GLU A 49 6.80 -6.67 -4.78
CA GLU A 49 6.52 -8.05 -4.36
C GLU A 49 5.61 -8.10 -3.13
N LYS A 50 5.88 -7.25 -2.14
CA LYS A 50 5.07 -7.12 -0.93
C LYS A 50 3.63 -6.70 -1.23
N ILE A 51 3.45 -5.65 -2.03
CA ILE A 51 2.11 -5.19 -2.42
C ILE A 51 1.41 -6.30 -3.20
N ASN A 52 2.07 -6.90 -4.18
CA ASN A 52 1.49 -7.98 -4.97
C ASN A 52 1.06 -9.17 -4.10
N PHE A 53 1.90 -9.60 -3.15
CA PHE A 53 1.57 -10.68 -2.21
C PHE A 53 0.27 -10.38 -1.46
N PHE A 54 0.17 -9.23 -0.79
CA PHE A 54 -1.02 -8.88 -0.01
C PHE A 54 -2.26 -8.66 -0.86
N LEU A 55 -2.12 -8.23 -2.10
CA LEU A 55 -3.26 -8.15 -3.00
C LEU A 55 -3.84 -9.54 -3.27
N GLN A 56 -3.05 -10.61 -3.31
CA GLN A 56 -3.55 -11.98 -3.53
C GLN A 56 -4.20 -12.62 -2.30
N GLU A 57 -4.01 -12.06 -1.11
CA GLU A 57 -4.60 -12.55 0.13
C GLU A 57 -6.10 -12.19 0.24
N ASP A 58 -6.80 -12.91 1.13
CA ASP A 58 -8.25 -12.76 1.34
C ASP A 58 -8.58 -11.59 2.28
N PHE A 59 -8.32 -10.36 1.83
CA PHE A 59 -8.68 -9.14 2.54
C PHE A 59 -9.88 -8.42 1.92
N ASN A 60 -10.77 -7.89 2.78
CA ASN A 60 -11.85 -7.01 2.36
C ASN A 60 -11.33 -5.60 2.01
N VAL A 61 -10.33 -5.14 2.77
CA VAL A 61 -9.76 -3.79 2.64
C VAL A 61 -8.24 -3.82 2.72
N ILE A 62 -7.57 -3.12 1.82
CA ILE A 62 -6.13 -2.86 1.91
C ILE A 62 -5.90 -1.35 2.02
N PHE A 63 -5.12 -0.96 3.02
CA PHE A 63 -4.65 0.41 3.21
C PHE A 63 -3.19 0.51 2.77
N LEU A 64 -2.88 1.42 1.85
CA LEU A 64 -1.55 1.66 1.34
C LEU A 64 -1.05 3.01 1.88
N ASP A 65 -0.12 2.97 2.85
CA ASP A 65 0.44 4.17 3.47
C ASP A 65 1.81 4.49 2.85
N GLU A 66 1.92 5.63 2.18
CA GLU A 66 3.16 6.09 1.52
C GLU A 66 3.79 5.05 0.56
N TRP A 67 2.94 4.29 -0.13
CA TRP A 67 3.38 3.15 -0.95
C TRP A 67 4.21 3.55 -2.18
N THR A 68 4.17 4.80 -2.58
CA THR A 68 4.95 5.38 -3.69
C THR A 68 6.38 5.75 -3.28
N ALA A 69 6.71 5.73 -1.98
CA ALA A 69 8.03 6.14 -1.49
C ALA A 69 9.14 5.24 -2.08
N ASN A 70 10.23 5.85 -2.54
CA ASN A 70 11.41 5.18 -3.08
C ASN A 70 11.16 4.29 -4.33
N LEU A 71 10.05 4.51 -5.04
CA LEU A 71 9.74 3.85 -6.32
C LEU A 71 10.05 4.75 -7.51
N ASP A 72 10.56 4.15 -8.58
CA ASP A 72 10.60 4.80 -9.88
C ASP A 72 9.23 4.75 -10.58
N THR A 73 9.08 5.53 -11.65
CA THR A 73 7.84 5.58 -12.42
C THR A 73 7.42 4.22 -12.99
N ALA A 74 8.37 3.35 -13.32
CA ALA A 74 8.09 2.02 -13.83
C ALA A 74 7.39 1.15 -12.77
N ASN A 75 7.93 1.11 -11.54
CA ASN A 75 7.35 0.36 -10.44
C ASN A 75 5.99 0.94 -10.00
N ILE A 76 5.84 2.28 -9.98
CA ILE A 76 4.56 2.93 -9.68
C ILE A 76 3.49 2.48 -10.68
N ASN A 77 3.80 2.47 -11.99
CA ASN A 77 2.87 2.04 -13.02
C ASN A 77 2.50 0.55 -12.89
N MET A 78 3.48 -0.31 -12.58
CA MET A 78 3.23 -1.74 -12.36
C MET A 78 2.29 -1.95 -11.17
N ILE A 79 2.54 -1.28 -10.04
CA ILE A 79 1.67 -1.38 -8.86
C ILE A 79 0.28 -0.81 -9.17
N ASN A 80 0.17 0.33 -9.84
CA ASN A 80 -1.14 0.89 -10.23
C ASN A 80 -1.99 -0.11 -11.04
N ASN A 81 -1.38 -0.88 -11.94
CA ASN A 81 -2.10 -1.91 -12.69
C ASN A 81 -2.61 -3.02 -11.75
N LEU A 82 -1.78 -3.49 -10.82
CA LEU A 82 -2.17 -4.48 -9.81
C LEU A 82 -3.29 -3.97 -8.89
N LEU A 83 -3.21 -2.69 -8.49
CA LEU A 83 -4.25 -2.05 -7.66
C LEU A 83 -5.57 -1.94 -8.41
N ASN A 84 -5.54 -1.54 -9.68
CA ASN A 84 -6.76 -1.44 -10.49
C ASN A 84 -7.44 -2.80 -10.66
N GLU A 85 -6.67 -3.87 -10.87
CA GLU A 85 -7.21 -5.23 -10.93
C GLU A 85 -7.81 -5.66 -9.59
N ALA A 86 -7.08 -5.49 -8.48
CA ALA A 86 -7.54 -5.85 -7.15
C ALA A 86 -8.77 -5.05 -6.70
N ALA A 87 -8.89 -3.77 -7.10
CA ALA A 87 -10.01 -2.90 -6.79
C ALA A 87 -11.36 -3.41 -7.35
N THR A 88 -11.35 -4.38 -8.27
CA THR A 88 -12.57 -5.05 -8.76
C THR A 88 -13.20 -5.99 -7.72
N ARG A 89 -12.43 -6.42 -6.70
CA ARG A 89 -12.87 -7.41 -5.70
C ARG A 89 -12.66 -7.00 -4.24
N MET A 90 -11.86 -5.98 -3.97
CA MET A 90 -11.61 -5.48 -2.61
C MET A 90 -11.59 -3.95 -2.57
N LEU A 91 -11.77 -3.36 -1.40
CA LEU A 91 -11.59 -1.93 -1.22
C LEU A 91 -10.11 -1.58 -1.05
N ILE A 92 -9.59 -0.70 -1.91
CA ILE A 92 -8.24 -0.16 -1.79
C ILE A 92 -8.33 1.30 -1.34
N ILE A 93 -7.63 1.62 -0.25
CA ILE A 93 -7.48 2.99 0.27
C ILE A 93 -6.01 3.38 0.20
N GLU A 94 -5.72 4.39 -0.61
CA GLU A 94 -4.39 4.92 -0.84
C GLU A 94 -4.19 6.19 -0.02
N VAL A 95 -3.08 6.28 0.71
CA VAL A 95 -2.63 7.49 1.39
C VAL A 95 -1.38 8.00 0.70
N VAL A 96 -1.52 9.11 -0.02
CA VAL A 96 -0.44 9.72 -0.79
C VAL A 96 -0.33 11.21 -0.47
N HIS A 97 0.90 11.71 -0.43
CA HIS A 97 1.16 13.14 -0.25
C HIS A 97 0.75 13.93 -1.49
N LYS A 98 0.28 15.16 -1.28
CA LYS A 98 -0.32 16.01 -2.33
C LYS A 98 0.62 16.40 -3.48
N ASN A 99 1.92 16.11 -3.36
CA ASN A 99 2.98 16.60 -4.25
C ASN A 99 3.73 15.46 -4.98
N GLN A 100 3.10 14.29 -5.14
CA GLN A 100 3.62 13.18 -5.95
C GLN A 100 2.72 12.92 -7.15
#